data_AF-A0A2H5Z1L4-F1
#
_entry.id   AF-A0A2H5Z1L4-F1
#
_cell.length_a   1.000
_cell.length_b   1.000
_cell.length_c   1.000
_cell.angle_alpha   90.00
_cell.angle_beta   90.00
_cell.angle_gamma   90.00
#
_symmetry.space_group_name_H-M   'P 1'
#
loop_
_entity.id
_entity.type
_entity.pdbx_description
1 polymer ?
#
loop_
_entity_poly.entity_id
_entity_poly.type
_entity_poly.pdbx_seq_one_letter_code
_entity_poly.pdbx_strand_id
1 'polypeptide(L)'
;MKRAVRLAKALSIALLTMVVSIAIPGLHFVLGPLSPLLGGFVAGVVGRLRGDEALLLGVFEALLAGIGVGILLPDVAHLTLGLATLWFFGLFAAVYAGLLSGVAAYVGGRQARTRG
;
A
#
# COMPACT_ATOMS: atom_id res chain seq x y z
N MET A 1 -15.54 -0.83 18.57
CA MET A 1 -15.70 -0.92 17.09
C MET A 1 -15.37 -2.34 16.65
N LYS A 2 -16.22 -3.00 15.84
CA LYS A 2 -16.00 -4.39 15.39
C LYS A 2 -14.70 -4.48 14.56
N ARG A 3 -14.02 -5.64 14.60
CA ARG A 3 -12.75 -5.91 13.91
C ARG A 3 -12.78 -5.52 12.43
N ALA A 4 -13.83 -5.94 11.72
CA ALA A 4 -14.02 -5.64 10.30
C ALA A 4 -14.06 -4.13 10.01
N VAL A 5 -14.70 -3.33 10.87
CA VAL A 5 -14.81 -1.88 10.68
C VAL A 5 -13.46 -1.19 10.88
N ARG A 6 -12.64 -1.66 11.83
CA ARG A 6 -11.26 -1.15 12.02
C ARG A 6 -10.39 -1.42 10.80
N LEU A 7 -10.46 -2.66 10.28
CA LEU A 7 -9.69 -3.06 9.10
C LEU A 7 -10.14 -2.29 7.86
N ALA A 8 -11.45 -2.17 7.63
CA ALA A 8 -11.99 -1.39 6.51
C ALA A 8 -11.49 0.05 6.54
N LYS A 9 -11.54 0.71 7.71
CA LYS A 9 -11.04 2.08 7.88
C LYS A 9 -9.54 2.18 7.56
N ALA A 10 -8.75 1.21 8.02
CA ALA A 10 -7.31 1.18 7.75
C ALA A 10 -7.02 1.00 6.26
N LEU A 11 -7.71 0.07 5.59
CA LEU A 11 -7.59 -0.15 4.15
C LEU A 11 -7.99 1.10 3.35
N SER A 12 -9.06 1.79 3.74
CA SER A 12 -9.47 3.04 3.11
C SER A 12 -8.41 4.14 3.21
N ILE A 13 -7.71 4.22 4.35
CA ILE A 13 -6.62 5.19 4.54
C ILE A 13 -5.42 4.85 3.68
N ALA A 14 -5.00 3.58 3.69
CA ALA A 14 -3.90 3.11 2.85
C ALA A 14 -4.18 3.40 1.36
N LEU A 15 -5.39 3.08 0.90
CA LEU A 15 -5.83 3.38 -0.46
C LEU A 15 -5.82 4.88 -0.77
N LEU A 16 -6.31 5.72 0.15
CA LEU A 16 -6.32 7.16 -0.02
C LEU A 16 -4.89 7.71 -0.14
N THR A 17 -3.98 7.27 0.73
CA THR A 17 -2.57 7.68 0.68
C THR A 17 -1.92 7.26 -0.63
N MET A 18 -2.20 6.04 -1.11
CA MET A 18 -1.73 5.56 -2.41
C MET A 18 -2.23 6.45 -3.56
N VAL A 19 -3.53 6.73 -3.62
CA VAL A 19 -4.14 7.58 -4.67
C VAL A 19 -3.55 8.99 -4.66
N VAL A 20 -3.45 9.63 -3.50
CA VAL A 20 -2.87 10.98 -3.37
C VAL A 20 -1.40 11.01 -3.82
N SER A 21 -0.65 9.96 -3.49
CA SER A 21 0.76 9.86 -3.84
C SER A 21 0.99 9.59 -5.34
N ILE A 22 0.00 9.05 -6.06
CA ILE A 22 0.09 8.81 -7.51
C ILE A 22 -0.45 10.00 -8.30
N ALA A 23 -1.54 10.63 -7.84
CA ALA A 23 -2.28 11.61 -8.62
C ALA A 23 -1.55 12.95 -8.84
N ILE A 24 -0.61 13.31 -7.96
CA ILE A 24 0.05 14.61 -8.02
C ILE A 24 1.52 14.40 -8.43
N PRO A 25 1.94 14.71 -9.67
CA PRO A 25 3.27 14.36 -10.20
C PRO A 25 4.45 14.83 -9.32
N GLY A 26 4.36 16.05 -8.78
CA GLY A 26 5.38 16.59 -7.87
C GLY A 26 5.43 15.88 -6.52
N LEU A 27 4.30 15.40 -6.01
CA LEU A 27 4.26 14.58 -4.80
C LEU A 27 4.66 13.14 -5.10
N HIS A 28 4.36 12.59 -6.27
CA HIS A 28 4.73 11.23 -6.65
C HIS A 28 6.25 11.01 -6.64
N PHE A 29 7.03 12.03 -7.04
CA PHE A 29 8.48 11.90 -7.06
C PHE A 29 9.10 11.67 -5.68
N VAL A 30 8.48 12.21 -4.63
CA VAL A 30 8.97 12.11 -3.25
C VAL A 30 8.18 11.09 -2.44
N LEU A 31 6.86 11.18 -2.51
CA LEU A 31 5.93 10.32 -1.80
C LEU A 31 5.67 9.00 -2.52
N GLY A 32 5.84 8.89 -3.83
CA GLY A 32 5.58 7.63 -4.56
C GLY A 32 6.30 6.44 -3.91
N PRO A 33 7.63 6.50 -3.73
CA PRO A 33 8.38 5.47 -3.01
C PRO A 33 7.95 5.34 -1.54
N LEU A 34 7.71 6.46 -0.84
CA LEU A 34 7.39 6.43 0.59
C LEU A 34 5.92 6.09 0.89
N SER A 35 5.05 6.08 -0.12
CA SER A 35 3.60 6.00 0.04
C SER A 35 3.12 4.72 0.71
N PRO A 36 3.66 3.52 0.41
CA PRO A 36 3.25 2.31 1.11
C PRO A 36 3.63 2.37 2.59
N LEU A 37 4.80 2.94 2.90
CA LEU A 37 5.30 3.12 4.25
C LEU A 37 4.41 4.07 5.07
N LEU A 38 4.08 5.24 4.51
CA LEU A 38 3.23 6.23 5.17
C LEU A 38 1.78 5.74 5.28
N GLY A 39 1.22 5.21 4.19
CA GLY A 39 -0.13 4.67 4.14
C GLY A 39 -0.30 3.52 5.13
N GLY A 40 0.62 2.55 5.09
CA GLY A 40 0.68 1.44 6.03
C GLY A 40 0.77 1.92 7.48
N PHE A 41 1.71 2.81 7.81
CA PHE A 41 1.85 3.32 9.17
C PHE A 41 0.58 4.01 9.70
N VAL A 42 0.02 4.95 8.93
CA VAL A 42 -1.19 5.69 9.34
C VAL A 42 -2.38 4.74 9.45
N ALA A 43 -2.56 3.82 8.50
CA ALA A 43 -3.57 2.77 8.55
C ALA A 43 -3.40 1.89 9.80
N GLY A 44 -2.17 1.53 10.13
CA GLY A 44 -1.79 0.82 11.36
C GLY A 44 -2.24 1.55 12.61
N VAL A 45 -1.90 2.84 12.72
CA VAL A 45 -2.27 3.71 13.86
C VAL A 45 -3.78 3.83 13.99
N VAL A 46 -4.47 4.24 12.92
CA VAL A 46 -5.92 4.49 12.96
C VAL A 46 -6.73 3.21 13.16
N GLY A 47 -6.29 2.11 12.54
CA GLY A 47 -6.90 0.79 12.70
C GLY A 47 -6.49 0.09 13.98
N ARG A 48 -5.46 0.55 14.71
CA ARG A 48 -4.80 -0.16 15.81
C ARG A 48 -4.43 -1.61 15.41
N LEU A 49 -3.92 -1.81 14.20
CA LEU A 49 -3.85 -3.12 13.51
C LEU A 49 -2.92 -4.13 14.18
N ARG A 50 -3.40 -5.35 14.43
CA ARG A 50 -2.60 -6.49 14.92
C ARG A 50 -1.73 -7.09 13.79
N GLY A 51 -0.81 -7.99 14.14
CA GLY A 51 0.15 -8.55 13.17
C GLY A 51 -0.49 -9.25 11.97
N ASP A 52 -1.55 -10.03 12.22
CA ASP A 52 -2.35 -10.67 11.18
C ASP A 52 -3.12 -9.64 10.32
N GLU A 53 -3.67 -8.60 10.93
CA GLU A 53 -4.35 -7.51 10.22
C GLU A 53 -3.39 -6.66 9.37
N ALA A 54 -2.16 -6.43 9.86
CA ALA A 54 -1.12 -5.72 9.14
C ALA A 54 -0.58 -6.55 7.96
N LEU A 55 -0.46 -7.87 8.13
CA LEU A 55 -0.12 -8.78 7.04
C LEU A 55 -1.20 -8.73 5.95
N LEU A 56 -2.48 -8.79 6.32
CA LEU A 56 -3.58 -8.68 5.35
C LEU A 56 -3.55 -7.35 4.58
N LEU A 57 -3.22 -6.25 5.25
CA LEU A 57 -3.06 -4.96 4.60
C LEU A 57 -1.88 -4.96 3.61
N GLY A 58 -0.74 -5.54 4.01
CA GLY A 58 0.41 -5.70 3.12
C GLY A 58 0.10 -6.57 1.90
N VAL A 59 -0.62 -7.68 2.05
CA VAL A 59 -1.07 -8.52 0.93
C VAL A 59 -2.00 -7.72 0.01
N PHE A 60 -2.92 -6.94 0.57
CA PHE A 60 -3.85 -6.12 -0.21
C PHE A 60 -3.10 -5.07 -1.04
N GLU A 61 -2.15 -4.34 -0.45
CA GLU A 61 -1.33 -3.39 -1.20
C GLU A 61 -0.42 -4.05 -2.23
N ALA A 62 0.13 -5.23 -1.92
CA ALA A 62 0.93 -5.99 -2.90
C ALA A 62 0.11 -6.31 -4.15
N LEU A 63 -1.14 -6.77 -3.97
CA LEU A 63 -2.02 -7.08 -5.08
C LEU A 63 -2.36 -5.82 -5.89
N LEU A 64 -2.72 -4.72 -5.23
CA LEU A 64 -3.05 -3.47 -5.92
C LEU A 64 -1.85 -2.92 -6.69
N ALA A 65 -0.67 -2.88 -6.09
CA ALA A 65 0.53 -2.38 -6.74
C ALA A 65 0.96 -3.29 -7.91
N GLY A 66 0.94 -4.62 -7.71
CA GLY A 66 1.33 -5.57 -8.73
C GLY A 66 0.40 -5.59 -9.94
N ILE A 67 -0.92 -5.60 -9.69
CA ILE A 67 -1.93 -5.51 -10.76
C ILE A 67 -1.87 -4.13 -11.42
N GLY A 68 -1.73 -3.07 -10.63
CA GLY A 68 -1.62 -1.69 -11.12
C GLY A 68 -0.47 -1.51 -12.10
N VAL A 69 0.73 -1.98 -11.74
CA VAL A 69 1.92 -1.82 -12.58
C VAL A 69 1.97 -2.85 -13.71
N GLY A 70 1.65 -4.11 -13.43
CA GLY A 70 1.78 -5.20 -14.40
C GLY A 70 0.68 -5.26 -15.46
N ILE A 71 -0.50 -4.66 -15.19
CA ILE A 71 -1.67 -4.73 -16.07
C ILE A 71 -2.17 -3.33 -16.43
N LEU A 72 -2.50 -2.49 -15.45
CA LEU A 72 -3.21 -1.24 -15.72
C LEU A 72 -2.31 -0.12 -16.29
N LEU A 73 -1.08 0.00 -15.81
CA LEU A 73 -0.15 1.05 -16.20
C LEU A 73 0.16 1.06 -17.70
N PRO A 74 0.49 -0.06 -18.37
CA PRO A 74 0.77 -0.03 -19.81
C PRO A 74 -0.41 0.44 -20.66
N ASP A 75 -1.65 0.11 -20.27
CA ASP A 75 -2.85 0.57 -20.98
C ASP A 75 -3.06 2.08 -20.80
N VAL A 76 -2.87 2.60 -19.58
CA VAL A 76 -3.11 4.01 -19.24
C VAL A 76 -2.00 4.93 -19.76
N ALA A 77 -0.75 4.44 -19.79
CA ALA A 77 0.41 5.23 -20.19
C ALA A 77 0.88 4.96 -21.63
N HIS A 78 0.13 4.15 -22.41
CA HIS A 78 0.46 3.75 -23.78
C HIS A 78 1.87 3.17 -23.92
N LEU A 79 2.30 2.37 -22.94
CA LEU A 79 3.65 1.79 -22.91
C LEU A 79 3.69 0.51 -23.76
N THR A 80 4.57 0.47 -24.75
CA THR A 80 4.88 -0.75 -25.51
C THR A 80 6.03 -1.51 -24.85
N LEU A 81 5.69 -2.25 -23.80
CA LEU A 81 6.61 -3.14 -23.10
C LEU A 81 6.28 -4.61 -23.36
N GLY A 82 7.30 -5.45 -23.40
CA GLY A 82 7.10 -6.90 -23.46
C GLY A 82 6.45 -7.43 -22.18
N LEU A 83 5.65 -8.50 -22.31
CA LEU A 83 4.92 -9.12 -21.19
C LEU A 83 5.83 -9.46 -20.00
N ALA A 84 7.03 -9.99 -20.28
CA ALA A 84 8.01 -10.33 -19.24
C ALA A 84 8.45 -9.11 -18.41
N THR A 85 8.65 -7.96 -19.07
CA THR A 85 9.04 -6.71 -18.42
C THR A 85 7.92 -6.18 -17.53
N LEU A 86 6.66 -6.27 -17.99
CA LEU A 86 5.49 -5.86 -17.21
C LEU A 86 5.33 -6.72 -15.94
N TRP A 87 5.47 -8.04 -16.07
CA TRP A 87 5.44 -8.94 -14.91
C TRP A 87 6.59 -8.70 -13.95
N PHE A 88 7.80 -8.39 -14.45
CA PHE A 88 8.95 -8.05 -13.61
C PHE A 88 8.67 -6.81 -12.75
N PHE A 89 8.23 -5.71 -13.37
CA PHE A 89 7.90 -4.49 -12.63
C PHE A 89 6.67 -4.66 -11.72
N GLY A 90 5.66 -5.41 -12.16
CA GLY A 90 4.49 -5.74 -11.34
C GLY A 90 4.86 -6.54 -10.10
N LEU A 91 5.66 -7.60 -10.24
CA LEU A 91 6.11 -8.40 -9.09
C LEU A 91 6.97 -7.56 -8.14
N PHE A 92 7.87 -6.74 -8.67
CA PHE A 92 8.69 -5.86 -7.84
C PHE A 92 7.83 -4.85 -7.08
N ALA A 93 6.87 -4.21 -7.76
CA ALA A 93 5.93 -3.27 -7.14
C ALA A 93 5.09 -3.95 -6.04
N ALA A 94 4.64 -5.19 -6.27
CA ALA A 94 3.89 -5.97 -5.30
C ALA A 94 4.70 -6.24 -4.02
N VAL A 95 5.93 -6.76 -4.18
CA VAL A 95 6.82 -7.04 -3.05
C VAL A 95 7.17 -5.75 -2.32
N TYR A 96 7.51 -4.69 -3.06
CA TYR A 96 7.87 -3.40 -2.51
C TYR A 96 6.74 -2.79 -1.67
N ALA A 97 5.55 -2.63 -2.25
CA ALA A 97 4.42 -2.00 -1.57
C ALA A 97 3.94 -2.85 -0.39
N GLY A 98 3.75 -4.15 -0.61
CA GLY A 98 3.20 -5.02 0.42
C GLY A 98 4.11 -5.17 1.64
N LEU A 99 5.42 -5.27 1.43
CA LEU A 99 6.38 -5.46 2.51
C LEU A 99 6.56 -4.16 3.30
N LEU A 100 6.72 -3.02 2.62
CA LEU A 100 6.83 -1.72 3.30
C LEU A 100 5.53 -1.35 4.03
N SER A 101 4.38 -1.49 3.39
CA SER A 101 3.09 -1.16 3.99
C SER A 101 2.74 -2.08 5.15
N GLY A 102 2.94 -3.40 5.00
CA GLY A 102 2.68 -4.37 6.06
C GLY A 102 3.56 -4.16 7.31
N VAL A 103 4.87 -3.94 7.12
CA VAL A 103 5.78 -3.64 8.24
C VAL A 103 5.39 -2.33 8.93
N ALA A 104 5.13 -1.28 8.15
CA ALA A 104 4.76 0.02 8.69
C ALA A 104 3.43 -0.03 9.45
N ALA A 105 2.43 -0.75 8.92
CA ALA A 105 1.15 -1.00 9.57
C ALA A 105 1.29 -1.75 10.89
N TYR A 106 2.18 -2.74 10.95
CA TYR A 106 2.47 -3.43 12.19
C TYR A 106 3.07 -2.48 13.25
N VAL A 107 4.06 -1.68 12.86
CA VAL A 107 4.71 -0.70 13.75
C VAL A 107 3.71 0.35 14.24
N GLY A 108 2.96 0.98 13.33
CA GLY A 108 1.95 1.98 13.66
C GLY A 108 0.83 1.42 14.55
N GLY A 109 0.36 0.22 14.25
CA GLY A 109 -0.63 -0.47 15.08
C GLY A 109 -0.12 -0.81 16.46
N ARG A 110 1.13 -1.26 16.58
CA ARG A 110 1.78 -1.52 17.88
C ARG A 110 1.89 -0.24 18.70
N GLN A 111 2.36 0.86 18.11
CA GLN A 111 2.49 2.16 18.78
C GLN A 111 1.15 2.69 19.29
N ALA A 112 0.09 2.59 18.48
CA ALA A 112 -1.24 3.05 18.87
C ALA A 112 -1.89 2.21 19.98
N ARG A 113 -1.51 0.95 20.13
CA ARG A 113 -1.98 0.08 21.22
C ARG A 113 -1.19 0.25 22.52
N THR A 114 0.07 0.68 22.45
CA THR A 114 0.91 0.86 23.65
C THR A 114 0.80 2.26 24.25
N ARG A 115 0.45 3.27 23.45
CA ARG A 115 0.37 4.68 23.88
C ARG A 115 -1.05 5.24 24.01
N GLY A 116 -2.10 4.46 23.77
CA GLY A 116 -3.49 4.95 23.80
C GLY A 116 -4.51 3.89 24.11
#